data_AF-A0A134B2F5-F1
#
_entry.id   AF-A0A134B2F5-F1
#
_cell.length_a   1.000
_cell.length_b   1.000
_cell.length_c   1.000
_cell.angle_alpha   90.00
_cell.angle_beta   90.00
_cell.angle_gamma   90.00
#
_symmetry.space_group_name_H-M   'P 1'
#
loop_
_entity.id
_entity.type
_entity.pdbx_description
1 polymer ?
#
loop_
_entity_poly.entity_id
_entity_poly.type
_entity_poly.pdbx_seq_one_letter_code
_entity_poly.pdbx_strand_id
1 'polypeptide(L)'
;MINYSALIRQLKGKRVPRPNRIENGTLSGHAAGEPFEKETYRILKKTYLCEIFKQHEFLNDLFLRNTRSITIEQKHKLFDSPTAFFLLSRSDAATKKWSENNLFEEKQNDTADILYIKDGFYNIIDVKTRNVNKNAQSPNIISAFKLAQMCAYMIDNDDYLTVNIDYIQIDWCEQSKHDYLECVNAYHANLFKVDPNSLYINWAAAMQIQFHVNEVDQTFIGTKKEWCYLYIKHFVASANMRISNMREKFIKPFIKYIQ
;
A
#
# COMPACT_ATOMS: atom_id res chain seq x y z
N MET A 1 5.01 -13.06 -12.63
CA MET A 1 4.62 -11.62 -12.58
C MET A 1 3.18 -11.47 -13.03
N ILE A 2 2.45 -10.52 -12.45
CA ILE A 2 1.04 -10.28 -12.77
C ILE A 2 0.91 -9.54 -14.10
N ASN A 3 -0.01 -9.99 -14.96
CA ASN A 3 -0.46 -9.26 -16.13
C ASN A 3 -1.47 -8.17 -15.74
N TYR A 4 -0.97 -6.99 -15.36
CA TYR A 4 -1.79 -5.86 -14.95
C TYR A 4 -2.69 -5.34 -16.06
N SER A 5 -2.23 -5.31 -17.31
CA SER A 5 -3.07 -4.87 -18.44
C SER A 5 -4.33 -5.73 -18.62
N ALA A 6 -4.22 -7.05 -18.39
CA ALA A 6 -5.37 -7.95 -18.40
C ALA A 6 -6.29 -7.71 -17.19
N LEU A 7 -5.71 -7.50 -16.00
CA LEU A 7 -6.48 -7.20 -14.78
C LEU A 7 -7.29 -5.91 -14.93
N ILE A 8 -6.66 -4.82 -15.36
CA ILE A 8 -7.32 -3.53 -15.59
C ILE A 8 -8.48 -3.66 -16.57
N ARG A 9 -8.28 -4.42 -17.65
CA ARG A 9 -9.34 -4.70 -18.63
C ARG A 9 -10.50 -5.49 -18.03
N GLN A 10 -10.22 -6.43 -17.14
CA GLN A 10 -11.25 -7.22 -16.45
C GLN A 10 -12.03 -6.42 -15.41
N LEU A 11 -11.39 -5.42 -14.77
CA LEU A 11 -12.02 -4.55 -13.78
C LEU A 11 -12.98 -3.54 -14.40
N LYS A 12 -12.65 -3.01 -15.59
CA LYS A 12 -13.49 -2.03 -16.27
C LYS A 12 -14.89 -2.58 -16.53
N GLY A 13 -15.91 -1.82 -16.12
CA GLY A 13 -17.33 -2.20 -16.21
C GLY A 13 -17.79 -3.20 -15.15
N LYS A 14 -16.92 -3.62 -14.21
CA LYS A 14 -17.35 -4.45 -13.08
C LYS A 14 -18.28 -3.68 -12.17
N ARG A 15 -19.24 -4.41 -11.61
CA ARG A 15 -20.24 -3.90 -10.69
C ARG A 15 -20.08 -4.57 -9.34
N VAL A 16 -20.20 -3.78 -8.29
CA VAL A 16 -20.19 -4.26 -6.91
C VAL A 16 -21.40 -3.70 -6.17
N PRO A 17 -21.92 -4.41 -5.16
CA PRO A 17 -23.02 -3.90 -4.35
C PRO A 17 -22.67 -2.54 -3.75
N ARG A 18 -23.64 -1.62 -3.73
CA ARG A 18 -23.48 -0.34 -3.01
C ARG A 18 -23.36 -0.61 -1.51
N PRO A 19 -22.26 -0.23 -0.84
CA PRO A 19 -22.14 -0.40 0.60
C PRO A 19 -23.14 0.49 1.36
N ASN A 20 -23.47 0.11 2.60
CA ASN A 20 -24.38 0.84 3.48
C ASN A 20 -25.75 1.16 2.88
N ARG A 21 -26.25 0.32 1.95
CA ARG A 21 -27.52 0.54 1.28
C ARG A 21 -28.71 0.55 2.25
N ILE A 22 -28.75 -0.40 3.18
CA ILE A 22 -29.88 -0.56 4.12
C ILE A 22 -30.09 0.73 4.93
N GLU A 23 -29.00 1.41 5.29
CA GLU A 23 -29.03 2.63 6.09
C GLU A 23 -28.95 3.91 5.25
N ASN A 24 -28.97 3.80 3.92
CA ASN A 24 -28.67 4.88 2.98
C ASN A 24 -27.41 5.68 3.36
N GLY A 25 -26.38 4.97 3.85
CA GLY A 25 -25.17 5.56 4.39
C GLY A 25 -24.33 6.29 3.33
N THR A 26 -23.39 7.10 3.81
CA THR A 26 -22.52 7.93 2.97
C THR A 26 -21.57 7.10 2.12
N LEU A 27 -21.31 7.55 0.88
CA LEU A 27 -20.27 7.02 -0.01
C LEU A 27 -19.00 7.86 0.08
N SER A 28 -18.39 7.89 1.25
CA SER A 28 -17.14 8.61 1.51
C SER A 28 -16.14 7.73 2.25
N GLY A 29 -14.85 7.98 2.01
CA GLY A 29 -13.77 7.23 2.64
C GLY A 29 -13.58 5.83 2.07
N HIS A 30 -12.66 5.09 2.70
CA HIS A 30 -12.21 3.76 2.24
C HIS A 30 -13.34 2.73 2.12
N ALA A 31 -14.28 2.72 3.08
CA ALA A 31 -15.40 1.77 3.13
C ALA A 31 -16.31 1.81 1.87
N ALA A 32 -16.39 2.96 1.19
CA ALA A 32 -17.21 3.08 -0.02
C ALA A 32 -16.66 2.26 -1.20
N GLY A 33 -15.34 2.02 -1.23
CA GLY A 33 -14.66 1.30 -2.31
C GLY A 33 -14.15 -0.09 -1.94
N GLU A 34 -14.21 -0.49 -0.67
CA GLU A 34 -13.82 -1.82 -0.18
C GLU A 34 -14.40 -2.99 -1.04
N PRO A 35 -15.65 -2.95 -1.55
CA PRO A 35 -16.14 -4.02 -2.42
C PRO A 35 -15.34 -4.21 -3.71
N PHE A 36 -14.74 -3.15 -4.27
CA PHE A 36 -13.88 -3.24 -5.46
C PHE A 36 -12.51 -3.84 -5.15
N GLU A 37 -11.96 -3.59 -3.97
CA GLU A 37 -10.74 -4.26 -3.49
C GLU A 37 -10.98 -5.78 -3.37
N LYS A 38 -12.11 -6.18 -2.77
CA LYS A 38 -12.51 -7.60 -2.69
C LYS A 38 -12.68 -8.24 -4.06
N GLU A 39 -13.29 -7.53 -5.02
CA GLU A 39 -13.42 -8.01 -6.39
C GLU A 39 -12.05 -8.15 -7.09
N THR A 40 -11.13 -7.22 -6.84
CA THR A 40 -9.75 -7.28 -7.35
C THR A 40 -9.01 -8.50 -6.79
N TYR A 41 -9.09 -8.71 -5.47
CA TYR A 41 -8.55 -9.90 -4.82
C TYR A 41 -9.13 -11.18 -5.41
N ARG A 42 -10.45 -11.24 -5.61
CA ARG A 42 -11.13 -12.42 -6.19
C ARG A 42 -10.65 -12.73 -7.61
N ILE A 43 -10.50 -11.72 -8.47
CA ILE A 43 -10.00 -11.89 -9.85
C ILE A 43 -8.55 -12.41 -9.81
N LEU A 44 -7.70 -11.79 -9.00
CA LEU A 44 -6.30 -12.20 -8.86
C LEU A 44 -6.17 -13.62 -8.31
N LYS A 45 -6.89 -13.96 -7.23
CA LYS A 45 -6.87 -15.29 -6.60
C LYS A 45 -7.33 -16.39 -7.56
N LYS A 46 -8.30 -16.10 -8.43
CA LYS A 46 -8.74 -17.03 -9.48
C LYS A 46 -7.68 -17.22 -10.58
N THR A 47 -6.92 -16.18 -10.89
CA THR A 47 -5.95 -16.18 -11.99
C THR A 47 -4.61 -16.77 -11.58
N TYR A 48 -4.13 -16.44 -10.38
CA TYR A 48 -2.83 -16.86 -9.82
C TYR A 48 -3.09 -17.69 -8.56
N LEU A 49 -3.59 -18.90 -8.78
CA LEU A 49 -3.94 -19.83 -7.70
C LEU A 49 -2.69 -20.09 -6.84
N CYS A 50 -2.87 -20.11 -5.51
CA CYS A 50 -1.80 -20.31 -4.51
C CYS A 50 -0.71 -19.21 -4.43
N GLU A 51 -0.70 -18.22 -5.32
CA GLU A 51 0.30 -17.13 -5.31
C GLU A 51 -0.25 -15.83 -4.70
N ILE A 52 -1.57 -15.69 -4.57
CA ILE A 52 -2.24 -14.48 -4.06
C ILE A 52 -2.71 -14.67 -2.63
N PHE A 53 -2.46 -13.70 -1.77
CA PHE A 53 -2.83 -13.69 -0.36
C PHE A 53 -3.28 -12.30 0.07
N LYS A 54 -4.14 -12.20 1.08
CA LYS A 54 -4.13 -11.04 1.97
C LYS A 54 -2.87 -11.10 2.84
N GLN A 55 -2.37 -9.97 3.34
CA GLN A 55 -1.14 -9.98 4.15
C GLN A 55 -1.24 -10.93 5.35
N HIS A 56 -2.35 -10.89 6.09
CA HIS A 56 -2.57 -11.77 7.24
C HIS A 56 -2.69 -13.26 6.84
N GLU A 57 -3.31 -13.56 5.69
CA GLU A 57 -3.39 -14.93 5.16
C GLU A 57 -2.01 -15.49 4.89
N PHE A 58 -1.12 -14.71 4.26
CA PHE A 58 0.26 -15.13 4.02
C PHE A 58 1.00 -15.40 5.33
N LEU A 59 0.90 -14.50 6.32
CA LEU A 59 1.57 -14.70 7.62
C LEU A 59 1.07 -15.95 8.35
N ASN A 60 -0.25 -16.17 8.33
CA ASN A 60 -0.84 -17.37 8.92
C ASN A 60 -0.34 -18.62 8.22
N ASP A 61 -0.36 -18.64 6.89
CA ASP A 61 0.12 -19.77 6.09
C ASP A 61 1.62 -20.04 6.29
N LEU A 62 2.45 -18.99 6.35
CA LEU A 62 3.88 -19.09 6.64
C LEU A 62 4.14 -19.75 8.00
N PHE A 63 3.40 -19.35 9.04
CA PHE A 63 3.58 -19.88 10.39
C PHE A 63 2.93 -21.26 10.57
N LEU A 64 1.80 -21.55 9.91
CA LEU A 64 1.16 -22.88 9.88
C LEU A 64 1.98 -23.93 9.13
N ARG A 65 2.86 -23.53 8.20
CA ARG A 65 3.81 -24.45 7.58
C ARG A 65 5.01 -24.76 8.48
N ASN A 66 5.17 -24.05 9.60
CA ASN A 66 6.33 -24.12 10.49
C ASN A 66 5.91 -24.26 11.97
N THR A 67 4.99 -25.18 12.28
CA THR A 67 4.30 -25.27 13.60
C THR A 67 5.18 -25.76 14.76
N ARG A 68 6.36 -26.36 14.51
CA ARG A 68 7.22 -26.88 15.57
C ARG A 68 7.93 -25.76 16.32
N SER A 69 7.39 -25.37 17.47
CA SER A 69 8.03 -24.57 18.55
C SER A 69 9.08 -23.57 18.07
N ILE A 70 8.72 -22.73 17.10
CA ILE A 70 9.59 -21.68 16.60
C ILE A 70 9.56 -20.48 17.55
N THR A 71 10.74 -20.07 18.03
CA THR A 71 10.91 -18.79 18.75
C THR A 71 10.51 -17.62 17.86
N ILE A 72 10.33 -16.42 18.44
CA ILE A 72 10.06 -15.20 17.66
C ILE A 72 11.18 -14.96 16.64
N GLU A 73 12.44 -15.15 17.05
CA GLU A 73 13.61 -15.01 16.17
C GLU A 73 13.58 -16.03 15.03
N GLN A 74 13.12 -17.27 15.28
CA GLN A 74 12.95 -18.27 14.24
C GLN A 74 11.80 -17.90 13.29
N LYS A 75 10.69 -17.34 13.78
CA LYS A 75 9.61 -16.79 12.94
C LYS A 75 10.12 -15.65 12.04
N HIS A 76 10.99 -14.80 12.56
CA HIS A 76 11.57 -13.69 11.78
C HIS A 76 12.46 -14.21 10.64
N LYS A 77 13.22 -15.29 10.90
CA LYS A 77 14.05 -15.97 9.90
C LYS A 77 13.27 -16.75 8.83
N LEU A 78 11.94 -16.86 8.95
CA LEU A 78 11.11 -17.46 7.89
C LEU A 78 10.95 -16.55 6.67
N PHE A 79 11.35 -15.28 6.77
CA PHE A 79 11.46 -14.38 5.65
C PHE A 79 12.88 -14.44 5.08
N ASP A 80 12.99 -14.80 3.81
CA ASP A 80 14.27 -14.82 3.09
C ASP A 80 14.75 -13.41 2.67
N SER A 81 13.94 -12.37 2.96
CA SER A 81 14.25 -10.97 2.68
C SER A 81 14.00 -10.10 3.92
N PRO A 82 15.05 -9.40 4.45
CA PRO A 82 14.89 -8.42 5.51
C PRO A 82 13.93 -7.29 5.14
N THR A 83 13.91 -6.89 3.86
CA THR A 83 12.99 -5.87 3.34
C THR A 83 11.53 -6.35 3.40
N ALA A 84 11.26 -7.58 2.94
CA ALA A 84 9.93 -8.17 3.00
C ALA A 84 9.47 -8.37 4.44
N PHE A 85 10.37 -8.82 5.33
CA PHE A 85 10.10 -8.92 6.76
C PHE A 85 9.68 -7.57 7.37
N PHE A 86 10.46 -6.51 7.11
CA PHE A 86 10.16 -5.16 7.61
C PHE A 86 8.77 -4.67 7.16
N LEU A 87 8.38 -4.95 5.91
CA LEU A 87 7.11 -4.48 5.35
C LEU A 87 5.90 -5.29 5.81
N LEU A 88 6.05 -6.61 5.95
CA LEU A 88 4.92 -7.55 6.06
C LEU A 88 4.72 -8.11 7.46
N SER A 89 5.75 -8.09 8.31
CA SER A 89 5.65 -8.66 9.67
C SER A 89 4.65 -7.92 10.56
N ARG A 90 4.16 -8.63 11.57
CA ARG A 90 3.41 -8.04 12.69
C ARG A 90 4.37 -7.71 13.82
N SER A 91 3.96 -6.80 14.71
CA SER A 91 4.74 -6.48 15.91
C SER A 91 5.03 -7.73 16.74
N ASP A 92 6.17 -7.73 17.43
CA ASP A 92 6.60 -8.84 18.29
C ASP A 92 5.50 -9.29 19.27
N ALA A 93 4.76 -8.34 19.84
CA ALA A 93 3.67 -8.62 20.76
C ALA A 93 2.51 -9.40 20.09
N ALA A 94 2.19 -9.08 18.83
CA ALA A 94 1.19 -9.81 18.06
C ALA A 94 1.73 -11.18 17.62
N THR A 95 2.97 -11.23 17.13
CA THR A 95 3.65 -12.47 16.70
C THR A 95 3.84 -13.48 17.83
N LYS A 96 4.04 -13.01 19.06
CA LYS A 96 4.09 -13.84 20.28
C LYS A 96 2.74 -14.47 20.63
N LYS A 97 1.65 -13.75 20.39
CA LYS A 97 0.28 -14.21 20.67
C LYS A 97 -0.28 -15.12 19.58
N TRP A 98 0.32 -15.11 18.39
CA TRP A 98 -0.11 -15.95 17.28
C TRP A 98 -0.01 -17.44 17.62
N SER A 99 -1.05 -18.21 17.31
CA SER A 99 -1.08 -19.67 17.38
C SER A 99 -2.10 -20.22 16.39
N GLU A 100 -2.16 -21.55 16.21
CA GLU A 100 -3.17 -22.22 15.37
C GLU A 100 -4.62 -21.88 15.79
N ASN A 101 -4.83 -21.55 17.07
CA ASN A 101 -6.12 -21.16 17.63
C ASN A 101 -6.28 -19.63 17.77
N ASN A 102 -5.28 -18.84 17.39
CA ASN A 102 -5.28 -17.38 17.46
C ASN A 102 -4.54 -16.81 16.25
N LEU A 103 -5.15 -16.98 15.08
CA LEU A 103 -4.62 -16.54 13.80
C LEU A 103 -4.65 -15.01 13.69
N PHE A 104 -3.83 -14.46 12.79
CA PHE A 104 -3.96 -13.05 12.42
C PHE A 104 -5.22 -12.83 11.59
N GLU A 105 -5.84 -11.69 11.82
CA GLU A 105 -6.92 -11.15 11.02
C GLU A 105 -6.43 -9.93 10.23
N GLU A 106 -7.25 -9.46 9.28
CA GLU A 106 -7.02 -8.23 8.53
C GLU A 106 -6.93 -7.03 9.48
N LYS A 107 -5.96 -6.13 9.24
CA LYS A 107 -5.90 -4.86 9.94
C LYS A 107 -5.74 -3.72 8.96
N GLN A 108 -6.40 -2.60 9.27
CA GLN A 108 -6.31 -1.36 8.48
C GLN A 108 -4.87 -0.81 8.33
N ASN A 109 -3.96 -1.19 9.23
CA ASN A 109 -2.56 -0.76 9.19
C ASN A 109 -1.61 -1.82 8.59
N ASP A 110 -2.14 -2.86 7.95
CA ASP A 110 -1.36 -3.72 7.07
C ASP A 110 -0.73 -2.89 5.94
N THR A 111 0.42 -3.33 5.45
CA THR A 111 1.15 -2.62 4.38
C THR A 111 0.56 -2.97 3.02
N ALA A 112 0.07 -4.20 2.85
CA ALA A 112 -0.45 -4.71 1.60
C ALA A 112 -1.93 -5.07 1.72
N ASP A 113 -2.76 -4.55 0.82
CA ASP A 113 -4.14 -5.04 0.65
C ASP A 113 -4.12 -6.45 0.05
N ILE A 114 -3.24 -6.66 -0.93
CA ILE A 114 -3.05 -7.91 -1.65
C ILE A 114 -1.56 -8.17 -1.79
N LEU A 115 -1.14 -9.41 -1.59
CA LEU A 115 0.22 -9.86 -1.72
C LEU A 115 0.30 -10.97 -2.77
N TYR A 116 1.19 -10.78 -3.74
CA TYR A 116 1.55 -11.82 -4.70
C TYR A 116 2.93 -12.36 -4.36
N ILE A 117 3.04 -13.68 -4.20
CA ILE A 117 4.30 -14.34 -3.84
C ILE A 117 4.56 -15.46 -4.83
N LYS A 118 5.77 -15.46 -5.39
CA LYS A 118 6.25 -16.53 -6.26
C LYS A 118 7.77 -16.58 -6.23
N ASP A 119 8.34 -17.77 -6.03
CA ASP A 119 9.80 -18.01 -6.13
C ASP A 119 10.65 -17.00 -5.33
N GLY A 120 10.23 -16.71 -4.09
CA GLY A 120 10.92 -15.76 -3.20
C GLY A 120 10.67 -14.29 -3.52
N PHE A 121 9.95 -13.96 -4.60
CA PHE A 121 9.55 -12.59 -4.94
C PHE A 121 8.23 -12.21 -4.25
N TYR A 122 8.19 -11.02 -3.66
CA TYR A 122 7.05 -10.42 -2.98
C TYR A 122 6.59 -9.18 -3.74
N ASN A 123 5.39 -9.20 -4.26
CA ASN A 123 4.76 -8.03 -4.83
C ASN A 123 3.61 -7.55 -3.96
N ILE A 124 3.83 -6.41 -3.32
CA ILE A 124 2.88 -5.70 -2.49
C ILE A 124 1.96 -4.92 -3.40
N ILE A 125 0.66 -5.18 -3.30
CA ILE A 125 -0.36 -4.57 -4.14
C ILE A 125 -1.35 -3.86 -3.24
N ASP A 126 -1.54 -2.56 -3.50
CA ASP A 126 -2.45 -1.70 -2.75
C ASP A 126 -3.51 -1.15 -3.72
N VAL A 127 -4.78 -1.28 -3.33
CA VAL A 127 -5.93 -0.91 -4.15
C VAL A 127 -6.47 0.44 -3.69
N LYS A 128 -6.30 1.46 -4.54
CA LYS A 128 -6.92 2.76 -4.36
C LYS A 128 -8.25 2.80 -5.09
N THR A 129 -9.25 3.42 -4.48
CA THR A 129 -10.56 3.59 -5.13
C THR A 129 -10.92 5.07 -5.14
N ARG A 130 -11.56 5.52 -6.22
CA ARG A 130 -11.91 6.92 -6.41
C ARG A 130 -13.31 7.05 -6.99
N ASN A 131 -14.17 7.78 -6.29
CA ASN A 131 -15.46 8.18 -6.84
C ASN A 131 -15.25 9.34 -7.83
N VAL A 132 -15.46 9.09 -9.13
CA VAL A 132 -15.20 10.09 -10.17
C VAL A 132 -16.18 11.27 -10.14
N ASN A 133 -17.32 11.13 -9.46
CA ASN A 133 -18.30 12.21 -9.29
C ASN A 133 -17.95 13.17 -8.15
N LYS A 134 -16.87 12.92 -7.40
CA LYS A 134 -16.40 13.76 -6.30
C LYS A 134 -14.98 14.23 -6.58
N ASN A 135 -14.71 15.51 -6.32
CA ASN A 135 -13.35 16.00 -6.27
C ASN A 135 -12.63 15.35 -5.08
N ALA A 136 -11.76 14.39 -5.38
CA ALA A 136 -10.96 13.69 -4.40
C ALA A 136 -9.55 14.28 -4.36
N GLN A 137 -9.09 14.62 -3.15
CA GLN A 137 -7.66 14.82 -2.93
C GLN A 137 -6.90 13.53 -3.23
N SER A 138 -5.63 13.65 -3.61
CA SER A 138 -4.77 12.47 -3.81
C SER A 138 -4.78 11.60 -2.55
N PRO A 139 -5.02 10.29 -2.69
CA PRO A 139 -5.09 9.39 -1.54
C PRO A 139 -3.72 9.24 -0.87
N ASN A 140 -3.73 8.82 0.39
CA ASN A 140 -2.53 8.33 1.06
C ASN A 140 -2.08 7.02 0.41
N ILE A 141 -0.80 6.96 0.06
CA ILE A 141 -0.18 5.84 -0.63
C ILE A 141 0.61 4.98 0.35
N ILE A 142 1.67 5.55 0.94
CA ILE A 142 2.52 4.91 1.93
C ILE A 142 3.15 6.00 2.80
N SER A 143 3.45 5.69 4.06
CA SER A 143 4.27 6.58 4.89
C SER A 143 5.63 6.80 4.22
N ALA A 144 5.99 8.06 4.01
CA ALA A 144 7.28 8.47 3.48
C ALA A 144 8.44 7.95 4.35
N PHE A 145 8.23 7.91 5.67
CA PHE A 145 9.20 7.37 6.61
C PHE A 145 9.34 5.85 6.47
N LYS A 146 8.22 5.11 6.38
CA LYS A 146 8.25 3.66 6.13
C LYS A 146 8.99 3.35 4.81
N LEU A 147 8.73 4.13 3.77
CA LEU A 147 9.41 3.99 2.48
C LEU A 147 10.92 4.30 2.56
N ALA A 148 11.32 5.28 3.39
CA ALA A 148 12.74 5.59 3.60
C ALA A 148 13.46 4.46 4.33
N GLN A 149 12.81 3.87 5.35
CA GLN A 149 13.32 2.69 6.05
C GLN A 149 13.42 1.49 5.11
N MET A 150 12.41 1.25 4.27
CA MET A 150 12.46 0.21 3.24
C MET A 150 13.66 0.39 2.31
N CYS A 151 13.89 1.61 1.80
CA CYS A 151 15.05 1.89 0.95
C CYS A 151 16.38 1.63 1.68
N ALA A 152 16.48 1.97 2.97
CA ALA A 152 17.66 1.65 3.77
C ALA A 152 17.87 0.14 3.90
N TYR A 153 16.81 -0.64 4.22
CA TYR A 153 16.90 -2.10 4.26
C TYR A 153 17.33 -2.70 2.91
N MET A 154 16.79 -2.21 1.79
CA MET A 154 17.20 -2.67 0.46
C MET A 154 18.67 -2.35 0.17
N ILE A 155 19.15 -1.18 0.60
CA ILE A 155 20.55 -0.77 0.41
C ILE A 155 21.50 -1.59 1.28
N ASP A 156 21.21 -1.72 2.56
CA ASP A 156 22.08 -2.39 3.53
C ASP A 156 22.22 -3.90 3.24
N ASN A 157 21.22 -4.49 2.58
CA ASN A 157 21.17 -5.94 2.29
C ASN A 157 21.32 -6.28 0.79
N ASP A 158 21.60 -5.30 -0.08
CA ASP A 158 21.65 -5.46 -1.55
C ASP A 158 20.37 -6.13 -2.12
N ASP A 159 19.23 -5.87 -1.49
CA ASP A 159 17.95 -6.57 -1.71
C ASP A 159 17.05 -5.82 -2.70
N TYR A 160 17.43 -5.84 -3.98
CA TYR A 160 16.74 -5.07 -5.02
C TYR A 160 15.78 -5.89 -5.89
N LEU A 161 15.87 -7.22 -5.86
CA LEU A 161 15.08 -8.09 -6.74
C LEU A 161 13.87 -8.71 -6.06
N THR A 162 13.81 -8.67 -4.73
CA THR A 162 12.84 -9.46 -3.96
C THR A 162 11.51 -8.78 -3.77
N VAL A 163 11.50 -7.45 -3.56
CA VAL A 163 10.27 -6.70 -3.25
C VAL A 163 9.87 -5.79 -4.40
N ASN A 164 8.58 -5.76 -4.71
CA ASN A 164 7.96 -4.79 -5.58
C ASN A 164 6.71 -4.19 -4.93
N ILE A 165 6.35 -2.96 -5.31
CA ILE A 165 5.15 -2.28 -4.83
C ILE A 165 4.39 -1.75 -6.04
N ASP A 166 3.20 -2.29 -6.26
CA ASP A 166 2.28 -1.89 -7.32
C ASP A 166 0.98 -1.33 -6.73
N TYR A 167 0.42 -0.35 -7.40
CA TYR A 167 -0.87 0.25 -7.04
C TYR A 167 -1.88 -0.02 -8.14
N ILE A 168 -3.10 -0.37 -7.74
CA ILE A 168 -4.24 -0.45 -8.63
C ILE A 168 -5.22 0.64 -8.23
N GLN A 169 -5.56 1.55 -9.14
CA GLN A 169 -6.65 2.48 -8.90
C GLN A 169 -7.90 2.06 -9.64
N ILE A 170 -9.03 2.11 -8.95
CA ILE A 170 -10.36 1.82 -9.49
C ILE A 170 -11.19 3.09 -9.40
N ASP A 171 -11.44 3.68 -10.56
CA ASP A 171 -12.36 4.79 -10.72
C ASP A 171 -13.77 4.24 -10.85
N TRP A 172 -14.68 4.68 -9.99
CA TRP A 172 -16.05 4.21 -9.95
C TRP A 172 -17.06 5.34 -9.82
N CYS A 173 -18.30 5.06 -10.22
CA CYS A 173 -19.45 5.93 -9.98
C CYS A 173 -20.62 5.11 -9.45
N GLU A 174 -21.48 5.75 -8.68
CA GLU A 174 -22.75 5.18 -8.26
C GLU A 174 -23.74 5.20 -9.43
N GLN A 175 -24.34 4.05 -9.74
CA GLN A 175 -25.45 3.97 -10.68
C GLN A 175 -26.75 4.05 -9.88
N SER A 176 -27.20 5.28 -9.63
CA SER A 176 -28.32 5.60 -8.73
C SER A 176 -29.65 4.92 -9.07
N LYS A 177 -29.84 4.48 -10.31
CA LYS A 177 -31.03 3.73 -10.75
C LYS A 177 -30.94 2.23 -10.49
N HIS A 178 -29.79 1.71 -10.11
CA HIS A 178 -29.52 0.27 -10.14
C HIS A 178 -28.82 -0.30 -8.91
N ASP A 179 -28.70 0.46 -7.83
CA ASP A 179 -28.21 -0.01 -6.51
C ASP A 179 -26.82 -0.68 -6.51
N TYR A 180 -25.95 -0.30 -7.45
CA TYR A 180 -24.57 -0.77 -7.52
C TYR A 180 -23.59 0.38 -7.81
N LEU A 181 -22.33 0.13 -7.48
CA LEU A 181 -21.21 0.93 -7.96
C LEU A 181 -20.64 0.26 -9.21
N GLU A 182 -20.31 1.04 -10.23
CA GLU A 182 -19.69 0.56 -11.46
C GLU A 182 -18.29 1.13 -11.63
N CYS A 183 -17.32 0.27 -11.95
CA CYS A 183 -15.98 0.67 -12.32
C CYS A 183 -16.00 1.30 -13.72
N VAL A 184 -15.75 2.60 -13.78
CA VAL A 184 -15.66 3.37 -15.03
C VAL A 184 -14.32 3.12 -15.71
N ASN A 185 -13.25 3.07 -14.92
CA ASN A 185 -11.92 2.75 -15.40
C ASN A 185 -11.03 2.20 -14.28
N ALA A 186 -9.91 1.59 -14.66
CA ALA A 186 -8.90 1.19 -13.71
C ALA A 186 -7.50 1.49 -14.25
N TYR A 187 -6.53 1.62 -13.35
CA TYR A 187 -5.15 1.99 -13.66
C TYR A 187 -4.17 1.20 -12.81
N HIS A 188 -2.96 1.07 -13.32
CA HIS A 188 -1.85 0.42 -12.62
C HIS A 188 -0.65 1.36 -12.63
N ALA A 189 0.05 1.45 -11.51
CA ALA A 189 1.35 2.07 -11.42
C ALA A 189 2.29 1.22 -10.56
N ASN A 190 3.56 1.21 -10.92
CA ASN A 190 4.65 0.64 -10.14
C ASN A 190 5.41 1.77 -9.43
N LEU A 191 5.63 1.65 -8.12
CA LEU A 191 6.30 2.70 -7.34
C LEU A 191 7.72 2.98 -7.85
N PHE A 192 8.46 1.94 -8.21
CA PHE A 192 9.85 2.04 -8.69
C PHE A 192 9.96 2.53 -10.14
N LYS A 193 8.83 2.84 -10.79
CA LYS A 193 8.76 3.54 -12.08
C LYS A 193 8.39 5.02 -11.96
N VAL A 194 8.05 5.48 -10.76
CA VAL A 194 7.84 6.91 -10.46
C VAL A 194 9.20 7.59 -10.27
N ASP A 195 9.37 8.83 -10.75
CA ASP A 195 10.54 9.63 -10.34
C ASP A 195 10.48 9.90 -8.82
N PRO A 196 11.42 9.39 -8.02
CA PRO A 196 11.39 9.54 -6.57
C PRO A 196 11.42 11.00 -6.11
N ASN A 197 11.98 11.93 -6.90
CA ASN A 197 12.01 13.36 -6.56
C ASN A 197 10.65 14.05 -6.74
N SER A 198 9.74 13.44 -7.51
CA SER A 198 8.39 13.97 -7.76
C SER A 198 7.39 13.60 -6.66
N LEU A 199 7.75 12.67 -5.77
CA LEU A 199 6.85 12.16 -4.74
C LEU A 199 6.52 13.22 -3.70
N TYR A 200 5.30 13.74 -3.72
CA TYR A 200 4.83 14.70 -2.73
C TYR A 200 4.65 14.03 -1.36
N ILE A 201 5.30 14.59 -0.33
CA ILE A 201 5.21 14.13 1.06
C ILE A 201 4.33 15.09 1.86
N ASN A 202 3.15 14.63 2.26
CA ASN A 202 2.29 15.35 3.17
C ASN A 202 2.69 15.08 4.62
N TRP A 203 3.64 15.88 5.12
CA TRP A 203 4.14 15.80 6.49
C TRP A 203 3.06 15.93 7.57
N ALA A 204 2.00 16.69 7.31
CA ALA A 204 0.91 16.90 8.28
C ALA A 204 -0.08 15.73 8.30
N ALA A 205 -0.31 15.07 7.16
CA ALA A 205 -1.17 13.90 7.04
C ALA A 205 -0.37 12.61 7.31
N ALA A 206 0.14 12.44 8.54
CA ALA A 206 0.89 11.25 8.96
C ALA A 206 2.10 10.90 8.07
N MET A 207 2.77 11.93 7.53
CA MET A 207 3.93 11.80 6.65
C MET A 207 3.65 10.92 5.41
N GLN A 208 2.43 10.96 4.89
CA GLN A 208 2.04 10.11 3.77
C GLN A 208 2.53 10.70 2.44
N ILE A 209 3.02 9.82 1.58
CA ILE A 209 3.11 10.11 0.15
C ILE A 209 1.69 10.12 -0.42
N GLN A 210 1.40 11.09 -1.27
CA GLN A 210 0.08 11.23 -1.89
C GLN A 210 0.22 11.44 -3.39
N PHE A 211 -0.45 10.59 -4.17
CA PHE A 211 -0.63 10.76 -5.61
C PHE A 211 -1.87 9.99 -6.07
N HIS A 212 -2.43 10.36 -7.22
CA HIS A 212 -3.39 9.52 -7.93
C HIS A 212 -2.62 8.57 -8.86
N VAL A 213 -2.96 7.29 -8.84
CA VAL A 213 -2.26 6.23 -9.61
C VAL A 213 -2.39 6.49 -11.12
N ASN A 214 -3.49 7.08 -11.57
CA ASN A 214 -3.70 7.43 -12.99
C ASN A 214 -2.93 8.66 -13.46
N GLU A 215 -2.34 9.43 -12.55
CA GLU A 215 -1.67 10.71 -12.83
C GLU A 215 -0.17 10.67 -12.52
N VAL A 216 0.29 9.69 -11.75
CA VAL A 216 1.69 9.56 -11.39
C VAL A 216 2.53 9.16 -12.60
N ASP A 217 3.66 9.83 -12.80
CA ASP A 217 4.58 9.50 -13.88
C ASP A 217 5.16 8.09 -13.70
N GLN A 218 5.36 7.38 -14.81
CA GLN A 218 5.87 6.01 -14.86
C GLN A 218 7.10 5.86 -15.76
N THR A 219 7.79 6.98 -16.03
CA THR A 219 8.87 7.04 -17.03
C THR A 219 10.26 6.95 -16.42
N PHE A 220 10.41 6.72 -15.11
CA PHE A 220 11.73 6.60 -14.50
C PHE A 220 12.55 5.45 -15.13
N ILE A 221 13.72 5.82 -15.67
CA ILE A 221 14.69 4.92 -16.27
C ILE A 221 15.89 4.84 -15.33
N GLY A 222 15.89 3.83 -14.46
CA GLY A 222 16.98 3.54 -13.55
C GLY A 222 16.76 2.19 -12.85
N THR A 223 17.79 1.75 -12.16
CA THR A 223 17.75 0.57 -11.29
C THR A 223 17.01 0.87 -9.99
N LYS A 224 16.48 -0.16 -9.33
CA LYS A 224 15.90 0.01 -7.98
C LYS A 224 16.92 0.54 -6.97
N LYS A 225 18.20 0.19 -7.14
CA LYS A 225 19.30 0.74 -6.34
C LYS A 225 19.37 2.26 -6.46
N GLU A 226 19.47 2.77 -7.69
CA GLU A 226 19.47 4.22 -7.94
C GLU A 226 18.20 4.89 -7.41
N TRP A 227 17.04 4.26 -7.62
CA TRP A 227 15.76 4.73 -7.11
C TRP A 227 15.78 4.91 -5.58
N CYS A 228 16.28 3.91 -4.82
CA CYS A 228 16.38 3.98 -3.36
C CYS A 228 17.27 5.13 -2.90
N TYR A 229 18.45 5.33 -3.51
CA TYR A 229 19.34 6.44 -3.17
C TYR A 229 18.72 7.80 -3.47
N LEU A 230 18.07 7.94 -4.63
CA LEU A 230 17.37 9.17 -5.01
C LEU A 230 16.20 9.46 -4.06
N TYR A 231 15.42 8.46 -3.69
CA TYR A 231 14.32 8.61 -2.75
C TYR A 231 14.80 9.04 -1.36
N ILE A 232 15.88 8.42 -0.82
CA ILE A 232 16.45 8.83 0.47
C ILE A 232 16.92 10.30 0.41
N LYS A 233 17.59 10.70 -0.68
CA LYS A 233 18.01 12.09 -0.88
C LYS A 233 16.83 13.05 -0.88
N HIS A 234 15.76 12.72 -1.61
CA HIS A 234 14.51 13.49 -1.63
C HIS A 234 13.85 13.58 -0.25
N PHE A 235 13.76 12.45 0.46
CA PHE A 235 13.18 12.38 1.80
C PHE A 235 13.92 13.29 2.79
N VAL A 236 15.26 13.23 2.83
CA VAL A 236 16.09 14.07 3.71
C VAL A 236 15.94 15.56 3.37
N ALA A 237 15.96 15.91 2.08
CA ALA A 237 15.78 17.30 1.65
C ALA A 237 14.39 17.83 2.05
N SER A 238 13.33 17.04 1.83
CA SER A 238 11.95 17.37 2.20
C SER A 238 11.79 17.52 3.72
N ALA A 239 12.45 16.69 4.53
CA ALA A 239 12.43 16.78 5.99
C ALA A 239 13.05 18.10 6.49
N ASN A 240 14.21 18.49 5.95
CA ASN A 240 14.85 19.78 6.27
C ASN A 240 13.97 20.98 5.90
N MET A 241 13.33 20.91 4.74
CA MET A 241 12.36 21.92 4.31
C MET A 241 11.16 21.99 5.26
N ARG A 242 10.65 20.84 5.69
CA ARG A 242 9.54 20.76 6.66
C ARG A 242 9.88 21.42 7.99
N ILE A 243 11.07 21.17 8.54
CA ILE A 243 11.53 21.78 9.80
C ILE A 243 11.52 23.31 9.68
N SER A 244 12.08 23.84 8.60
CA SER A 244 12.10 25.28 8.32
C SER A 244 10.67 25.85 8.24
N ASN A 245 9.80 25.19 7.48
CA ASN A 245 8.40 25.59 7.35
C ASN A 245 7.63 25.54 8.68
N MET A 246 7.93 24.58 9.57
CA MET A 246 7.30 24.52 10.88
C MET A 246 7.66 25.74 11.73
N ARG A 247 8.92 26.18 11.68
CA ARG A 247 9.36 27.39 12.40
C ARG A 247 8.67 28.64 11.86
N GLU A 248 8.63 28.82 10.54
CA GLU A 248 8.01 30.00 9.92
C GLU A 248 6.49 30.04 10.11
N LYS A 249 5.81 28.89 10.02
CA LYS A 249 4.34 28.85 10.01
C LYS A 249 3.72 28.68 11.40
N PHE A 250 4.36 27.94 12.30
CA PHE A 250 3.76 27.53 13.58
C PHE A 250 4.47 28.10 14.80
N ILE A 251 5.65 28.68 14.66
CA ILE A 251 6.36 29.32 15.78
C ILE A 251 6.31 30.84 15.63
N LYS A 252 6.94 31.40 14.59
CA LYS A 252 7.10 32.86 14.44
C LYS A 252 5.80 33.67 14.58
N PRO A 253 4.65 33.28 13.99
CA PRO A 253 3.43 34.07 14.06
C PRO A 253 2.85 34.18 15.48
N PHE A 254 3.22 33.25 16.37
CA PHE A 254 2.66 33.12 17.71
C PHE A 254 3.60 33.64 18.81
N ILE A 255 4.88 33.89 18.51
CA ILE A 255 5.87 34.42 19.49
C ILE A 255 5.35 35.70 20.17
N LYS A 256 4.71 36.60 19.41
CA LYS A 256 4.19 37.89 19.91
C LYS A 256 3.11 37.77 21.00
N TYR A 257 2.58 36.58 21.27
CA TYR A 257 1.58 36.35 22.31
C TYR A 257 2.18 35.75 23.59
N ILE A 258 3.48 35.45 23.60
CA ILE A 258 4.20 34.83 24.73
C ILE A 258 5.45 35.64 25.14
N GLN A 259 5.66 36.80 24.53
CA GLN A 259 6.64 37.82 24.90
C GLN A 259 5.89 39.07 25.32
#